data_AF-A0A923ERK0-F1
#
_entry.id   AF-A0A923ERK0-F1
#
_cell.length_a   1.000
_cell.length_b   1.000
_cell.length_c   1.000
_cell.angle_alpha   90.00
_cell.angle_beta   90.00
_cell.angle_gamma   90.00
#
_symmetry.space_group_name_H-M   'P 1'
#
loop_
_entity.id
_entity.type
_entity.pdbx_description
1 polymer ?
#
loop_
_entity_poly.entity_id
_entity_poly.type
_entity_poly.pdbx_seq_one_letter_code
_entity_poly.pdbx_strand_id
1 'polypeptide(L)'
;MSRHAGVRVRVVRAGRTRCGLAEGDYFDAVGSTLRIPSGRPFCLQAMMAAVPLLMSRTEPHAEDHWLERKPFVCCPDPRERVLLSLDRIDPDTEPS
;
A
#
# COMPACT_ATOMS: atom_id res chain seq x y z
N MET A 1 -21.06 -9.04 12.50
CA MET A 1 -20.40 -7.72 12.33
C MET A 1 -19.40 -7.90 11.20
N SER A 2 -19.60 -7.25 10.06
CA SER A 2 -18.61 -7.32 8.97
C SER A 2 -17.28 -6.78 9.48
N ARG A 3 -16.23 -7.60 9.39
CA ARG A 3 -14.87 -7.12 9.61
C ARG A 3 -14.52 -6.18 8.46
N HIS A 4 -13.96 -5.02 8.75
CA HIS A 4 -13.54 -4.08 7.72
C HIS A 4 -12.41 -4.70 6.92
N ALA A 5 -12.49 -4.64 5.59
CA ALA A 5 -11.44 -5.13 4.71
C ALA A 5 -10.11 -4.42 5.01
N GLY A 6 -8.99 -5.12 4.85
CA GLY A 6 -7.65 -4.53 4.93
C GLY A 6 -7.17 -4.05 3.57
N VAL A 7 -6.10 -3.26 3.56
CA VAL A 7 -5.38 -2.86 2.34
C VAL A 7 -3.90 -3.18 2.49
N ARG A 8 -3.35 -3.95 1.56
CA ARG A 8 -1.91 -4.15 1.40
C ARG A 8 -1.36 -3.08 0.46
N VAL A 9 -0.39 -2.32 0.94
CA VAL A 9 0.39 -1.40 0.10
C VAL A 9 1.68 -2.10 -0.27
N ARG A 10 1.88 -2.40 -1.55
CA ARG A 10 3.05 -3.14 -2.04
C ARG A 10 3.84 -2.33 -3.06
N VAL A 11 5.17 -2.35 -2.97
CA VAL A 11 6.05 -1.87 -4.04
C VAL A 11 5.99 -2.83 -5.23
N VAL A 12 5.39 -2.39 -6.33
CA VAL A 12 5.30 -3.17 -7.59
C VAL A 12 6.37 -2.77 -8.61
N ARG A 13 7.02 -1.64 -8.38
CA ARG A 13 8.19 -1.20 -9.15
C ARG A 13 9.09 -0.35 -8.27
N ALA A 14 10.39 -0.54 -8.38
CA ALA A 14 11.40 0.32 -7.75
C ALA A 14 12.52 0.68 -8.74
N GLY A 15 12.98 1.93 -8.68
CA GLY A 15 14.18 2.38 -9.36
C GLY A 15 15.41 2.29 -8.44
N ARG A 16 16.28 3.30 -8.51
CA ARG A 16 17.43 3.42 -7.61
C ARG A 16 17.00 4.11 -6.32
N THR A 17 16.43 3.34 -5.40
CA THR A 17 15.96 3.85 -4.11
C THR A 17 17.12 4.16 -3.18
N ARG A 18 17.00 5.26 -2.42
CA ARG A 18 17.93 5.62 -1.33
C ARG A 18 17.40 5.18 0.02
N CYS A 19 16.08 5.08 0.15
CA CYS A 19 15.42 4.57 1.36
C CYS A 19 15.49 3.05 1.53
N GLY A 20 15.93 2.33 0.49
CA GLY A 20 16.10 0.87 0.53
C GLY A 20 14.87 0.05 0.15
N LEU A 21 13.74 0.68 -0.22
CA LEU A 21 12.57 -0.04 -0.74
C LEU A 21 12.91 -0.82 -2.01
N ALA A 22 12.47 -2.07 -2.08
CA ALA A 22 12.59 -2.93 -3.24
C ALA A 22 11.21 -3.45 -3.67
N GLU A 23 11.13 -3.97 -4.90
CA GLU A 23 9.94 -4.67 -5.37
C GLU A 23 9.57 -5.81 -4.42
N GLY A 24 8.28 -5.90 -4.08
CA GLY A 24 7.76 -6.87 -3.14
C GLY A 24 7.64 -6.36 -1.69
N ASP A 25 8.40 -5.33 -1.28
CA ASP A 25 8.24 -4.73 0.05
C ASP A 25 6.83 -4.18 0.24
N TYR A 26 6.28 -4.33 1.44
CA TYR A 26 4.90 -4.00 1.70
C TYR A 26 4.64 -3.66 3.17
N PHE A 27 3.49 -3.03 3.41
CA PHE A 27 2.83 -3.00 4.71
C PHE A 27 1.33 -3.23 4.52
N ASP A 28 0.68 -3.73 5.56
CA ASP A 28 -0.77 -3.89 5.58
C ASP A 28 -1.39 -2.84 6.50
N ALA A 29 -2.50 -2.27 6.06
CA ALA A 29 -3.36 -1.41 6.86
C ALA A 29 -4.66 -2.15 7.15
N VAL A 30 -4.91 -2.42 8.43
CA VAL A 30 -6.13 -3.11 8.90
C VAL A 30 -6.76 -2.27 9.99
N GLY A 31 -7.92 -1.68 9.70
CA GLY A 31 -8.54 -0.68 10.57
C GLY A 31 -7.62 0.51 10.79
N SER A 32 -7.28 0.79 12.05
CA SER A 32 -6.36 1.88 12.45
C SER A 32 -4.90 1.43 12.62
N THR A 33 -4.57 0.17 12.30
CA THR A 33 -3.25 -0.41 12.58
C THR A 33 -2.47 -0.66 11.29
N LEU A 34 -1.19 -0.28 11.29
CA LEU A 34 -0.23 -0.69 10.27
C LEU A 34 0.53 -1.93 10.74
N ARG A 35 0.56 -2.97 9.91
CA ARG A 35 1.36 -4.18 10.09
C ARG A 35 2.50 -4.15 9.09
N ILE A 36 3.73 -4.09 9.60
CA ILE A 36 4.95 -4.08 8.78
C ILE A 36 5.72 -5.37 9.11
N PRO A 37 6.15 -6.16 8.12
CA PRO A 37 6.90 -7.38 8.37
C PRO A 37 8.16 -7.11 9.21
N SER A 38 8.44 -7.99 10.18
CA SER A 38 9.57 -7.84 11.09
C SER A 38 10.89 -7.74 10.31
N GLY A 39 11.74 -6.78 10.69
CA GLY A 39 13.03 -6.53 10.05
C GLY A 39 12.96 -5.86 8.67
N ARG A 40 11.77 -5.51 8.18
CA ARG A 40 11.57 -4.83 6.89
C ARG A 40 10.93 -3.45 7.10
N PRO A 41 11.70 -2.42 7.48
CA PRO A 41 11.16 -1.07 7.59
C PRO A 41 10.61 -0.61 6.25
N PHE A 42 9.60 0.23 6.27
CA PHE A 42 8.98 0.77 5.06
C PHE A 42 9.14 2.30 5.03
N CYS A 43 9.37 2.86 3.84
CA CYS A 43 9.71 4.28 3.70
C CYS A 43 8.53 5.20 4.06
N LEU A 44 8.78 6.17 4.94
CA LEU A 44 7.76 7.13 5.38
C LEU A 44 7.21 7.99 4.25
N GLN A 45 8.05 8.46 3.30
CA GLN A 45 7.58 9.20 2.13
C GLN A 45 6.62 8.38 1.26
N ALA A 46 6.91 7.09 1.07
CA ALA A 46 5.99 6.20 0.34
C ALA A 46 4.66 6.02 1.10
N MET A 47 4.70 5.88 2.43
CA MET A 47 3.49 5.82 3.26
C MET A 47 2.65 7.09 3.14
N MET A 48 3.25 8.28 3.21
CA MET A 48 2.52 9.55 3.15
C MET A 48 1.72 9.72 1.84
N ALA A 49 2.15 9.08 0.75
CA ALA A 49 1.38 9.07 -0.50
C ALA A 49 0.22 8.07 -0.48
N ALA A 50 0.38 6.90 0.15
CA ALA A 50 -0.64 5.85 0.15
C ALA A 50 -1.69 6.00 1.28
N VAL A 51 -1.27 6.42 2.48
CA VAL A 51 -2.11 6.47 3.69
C VAL A 51 -3.43 7.24 3.49
N PRO A 52 -3.44 8.41 2.83
CA PRO A 52 -4.68 9.17 2.61
C PRO A 52 -5.76 8.41 1.82
N LEU A 53 -5.39 7.36 1.08
CA LEU A 53 -6.27 6.63 0.17
C LEU A 53 -6.80 5.31 0.76
N LEU A 54 -6.25 4.86 1.89
CA LEU A 54 -6.50 3.52 2.42
C LEU A 54 -7.98 3.29 2.75
N MET A 55 -8.60 4.23 3.48
CA MET A 55 -10.01 4.12 3.86
C MET A 55 -10.95 4.21 2.65
N SER A 56 -10.54 4.92 1.60
CA SER A 56 -11.31 4.91 0.35
C SER A 56 -11.20 3.55 -0.32
N ARG A 57 -10.01 2.94 -0.32
CA ARG A 57 -9.75 1.65 -1.00
C ARG A 57 -10.47 0.46 -0.35
N THR A 58 -10.74 0.49 0.96
CA THR A 58 -11.48 -0.58 1.64
C THR A 58 -12.91 -0.71 1.11
N GLU A 59 -13.52 0.40 0.72
CA GLU A 59 -14.88 0.43 0.18
C GLU A 59 -14.92 0.17 -1.34
N PRO A 60 -15.97 -0.47 -1.87
CA PRO A 60 -16.17 -0.59 -3.31
C PRO A 60 -16.53 0.75 -3.93
N HIS A 61 -15.96 1.03 -5.11
CA HIS A 61 -16.36 2.16 -5.97
C HIS A 61 -17.04 1.67 -7.25
N ALA A 62 -17.51 2.62 -8.06
CA ALA A 62 -17.90 2.33 -9.43
C ALA A 62 -16.76 1.63 -10.20
N GLU A 63 -17.12 0.75 -11.13
CA GLU A 63 -16.15 -0.05 -11.91
C GLU A 63 -15.13 0.81 -12.67
N ASP A 64 -15.50 2.04 -13.01
CA ASP A 64 -14.65 2.98 -13.72
C ASP A 64 -13.84 3.90 -12.80
N HIS A 65 -13.97 3.79 -11.49
CA HIS A 65 -13.15 4.56 -10.57
C HIS A 65 -11.67 4.15 -10.70
N TRP A 66 -10.76 5.13 -10.74
CA TRP A 66 -9.34 4.86 -10.94
C TRP A 66 -8.76 3.96 -9.84
N LEU A 67 -9.24 4.12 -8.60
CA LEU A 67 -8.81 3.33 -7.44
C LEU A 67 -9.28 1.86 -7.51
N GLU A 68 -10.19 1.52 -8.42
CA GLU A 68 -10.57 0.13 -8.70
C GLU A 68 -9.77 -0.45 -9.87
N ARG A 69 -9.62 0.31 -10.95
CA ARG A 69 -8.94 -0.19 -12.17
C ARG A 69 -7.43 -0.21 -12.07
N LYS A 70 -6.87 0.81 -11.41
CA LYS A 70 -5.44 1.10 -11.35
C LYS A 70 -5.12 1.70 -9.98
N PRO A 71 -5.15 0.89 -8.90
CA PRO A 71 -4.87 1.34 -7.54
C PRO A 71 -3.37 1.64 -7.33
N PHE A 72 -2.76 2.36 -8.27
CA PHE A 72 -1.34 2.64 -8.28
C PHE A 72 -1.07 4.05 -7.78
N VAL A 73 -0.09 4.17 -6.89
CA VAL A 73 0.32 5.44 -6.29
C VAL A 73 1.83 5.55 -6.38
N CYS A 74 2.33 6.69 -6.84
CA CYS A 74 3.77 6.93 -6.89
C CYS A 74 4.28 7.41 -5.53
N CYS A 75 5.47 6.95 -5.14
CA CYS A 75 6.25 7.61 -4.08
C CYS A 75 6.49 9.08 -4.47
N PRO A 76 6.43 10.04 -3.52
CA PRO A 76 6.61 11.45 -3.83
C PRO A 76 8.06 11.81 -4.21
N ASP A 77 9.04 10.94 -3.98
CA ASP A 77 10.40 11.14 -4.52
C ASP A 77 10.48 10.65 -5.98
N PRO A 78 10.55 11.55 -6.98
CA PRO A 78 10.55 11.18 -8.39
C PRO A 78 11.84 10.43 -8.82
N ARG A 79 12.94 10.55 -8.05
CA ARG A 79 14.21 9.90 -8.39
C ARG A 79 14.18 8.41 -8.10
N GLU A 80 13.44 8.02 -7.06
CA GLU A 80 13.37 6.62 -6.64
C GLU A 80 12.48 5.77 -7.56
N ARG A 81 11.56 6.40 -8.31
CA ARG A 81 10.65 5.75 -9.28
C ARG A 81 9.87 4.57 -8.66
N VAL A 82 9.51 4.70 -7.38
CA VAL A 82 8.73 3.70 -6.65
C VAL A 82 7.25 3.82 -7.01
N LEU A 83 6.66 2.71 -7.43
CA LEU A 83 5.23 2.55 -7.69
C LEU A 83 4.64 1.58 -6.66
N LEU A 84 3.57 2.01 -6.01
CA LEU A 84 2.83 1.26 -5.00
C LEU A 84 1.54 0.73 -5.60
N SER A 85 1.14 -0.51 -5.33
CA SER A 85 -0.24 -0.99 -5.46
C SER A 85 -0.96 -0.94 -4.13
N LEU A 86 -2.27 -0.68 -4.15
CA LEU A 86 -3.16 -0.72 -2.99
C LEU A 86 -4.18 -1.85 -3.20
N ASP A 87 -3.89 -3.03 -2.67
CA ASP A 87 -4.67 -4.24 -2.88
C ASP A 87 -5.53 -4.55 -1.67
N ARG A 88 -6.82 -4.85 -1.87
CA ARG A 88 -7.69 -5.30 -0.77
C ARG A 88 -7.24 -6.67 -0.28
N ILE A 89 -7.23 -6.86 1.04
CA ILE A 89 -6.90 -8.13 1.68
C ILE A 89 -7.93 -8.49 2.75
N ASP A 90 -8.00 -9.78 3.09
CA ASP A 90 -8.71 -10.23 4.28
C ASP A 90 -7.98 -9.69 5.53
N PRO A 91 -8.68 -9.07 6.50
CA PRO A 91 -8.07 -8.57 7.74
C PRO A 91 -7.34 -9.63 8.58
N ASP A 92 -7.67 -10.91 8.40
CA ASP A 92 -7.02 -12.06 9.05
C ASP A 92 -5.83 -12.61 8.24
N THR A 93 -5.46 -11.95 7.14
CA THR A 93 -4.21 -12.27 6.41
C THR A 93 -3.01 -11.93 7.28
N GLU A 94 -2.21 -12.95 7.59
CA GLU A 94 -0.92 -12.77 8.26
C GLU A 94 0.10 -12.11 7.30
N PRO A 95 0.94 -11.20 7.79
CA PRO A 95 2.06 -10.70 7.01
C PRO A 95 3.05 -11.85 6.75
N SER A 96 3.20 -12.21 5.47
CA SER A 96 4.17 -13.18 4.95
C SER A 96 5.61 -12.69 5.00
#